data_AF-A0A956ZXY6-F1
#
_entry.id   AF-A0A956ZXY6-F1
#
_cell.length_a   1.000
_cell.length_b   1.000
_cell.length_c   1.000
_cell.angle_alpha   90.00
_cell.angle_beta   90.00
_cell.angle_gamma   90.00
#
_symmetry.space_group_name_H-M   'P 1'
#
loop_
_entity.id
_entity.type
_entity.pdbx_description
1 polymer ?
#
loop_
_entity_poly.entity_id
_entity_poly.type
_entity_poly.pdbx_seq_one_letter_code
_entity_poly.pdbx_strand_id
1 'polypeptide(L)'
;MLEFTYPMLIERLYNLKRLANTPLVGERAGCYSSFDRRSVYNPDTGLYENWDANDDGTGYIRKEGEGIVAFEQEGPGVIWRVWSALAGSGHIRLFIDDTEKPTVDMPFRDFFERLGEGIPPLNFPQLAPTLSRGRNRFIPIPFNHYCKVVLMPDWGRYYHFTYSQFPKNCLLPSYNGKLSREDWIALAKADRHLANRGQTLPQGDNSQIITLQLNLKPQTKVNALELPGNQAITGVQVEMDVEDTETALRELSLSIYWDGETNPSVWSPLGDFFGTAPGVNLYSSLPLGMIDKKFYSHWYMPFSEGARLELANEGEKERIVKLTVVHHSLVEDATKLLRFHAKWHRDAFLEKSQHNGRDIDWPFLHVNGQGRYCGLSLHVWNRWTTPEEEPASWWYGEWDKKTIDWWWGEGDEKFFVDGEKFPSTFGTGSEDYIGYAWAAEPPFPIFESAYANQPYVELDGNGHTSVNRFHICDEVPFQTSFEGCLEKYKNNLWGDGNLCLYDVVAYWYQACGGEDPYEPLPLSERLGYYLEPQ
;
A
#
# COMPACT_ATOMS: atom_id res chain seq x y z
N MET A 1 -17.06 11.06 -24.22
CA MET A 1 -16.86 9.69 -23.71
C MET A 1 -15.36 9.51 -23.56
N LEU A 2 -14.87 9.06 -22.40
CA LEU A 2 -13.45 8.77 -22.19
C LEU A 2 -13.21 7.30 -22.53
N GLU A 3 -12.44 7.02 -23.58
CA GLU A 3 -12.22 5.65 -24.06
C GLU A 3 -10.87 5.12 -23.56
N PHE A 4 -10.85 3.86 -23.13
CA PHE A 4 -9.66 3.16 -22.71
C PHE A 4 -9.40 1.95 -23.60
N THR A 5 -8.14 1.72 -23.94
CA THR A 5 -7.70 0.44 -24.52
C THR A 5 -7.12 -0.46 -23.43
N TYR A 6 -7.03 -1.76 -23.67
CA TYR A 6 -6.43 -2.68 -22.71
C TYR A 6 -4.95 -2.38 -22.45
N PRO A 7 -4.12 -2.02 -23.46
CA PRO A 7 -2.78 -1.50 -23.22
C PRO A 7 -2.72 -0.25 -22.31
N MET A 8 -3.69 0.67 -22.41
CA MET A 8 -3.76 1.82 -21.50
C MET A 8 -4.05 1.39 -20.05
N LEU A 9 -4.87 0.35 -19.83
CA LEU A 9 -5.09 -0.20 -18.49
C LEU A 9 -3.83 -0.88 -17.96
N ILE A 10 -3.11 -1.63 -18.80
CA ILE A 10 -1.83 -2.26 -18.42
C ILE A 10 -0.77 -1.21 -18.07
N GLU A 11 -0.73 -0.08 -18.77
CA GLU A 11 0.21 1.01 -18.46
C GLU A 11 0.01 1.55 -17.04
N ARG A 12 -1.23 1.54 -16.53
CA ARG A 12 -1.52 1.96 -15.14
C ARG A 12 -0.85 1.11 -14.08
N LEU A 13 -0.40 -0.10 -14.40
CA LEU A 13 0.35 -0.96 -13.48
C LEU A 13 1.68 -0.31 -13.05
N TYR A 14 2.27 0.53 -13.90
CA TYR A 14 3.60 1.11 -13.61
C TYR A 14 3.72 2.62 -13.83
N ASN A 15 2.67 3.29 -14.31
CA ASN A 15 2.70 4.72 -14.58
C ASN A 15 2.43 5.56 -13.31
N LEU A 16 3.51 5.92 -12.61
CA LEU A 16 3.45 6.78 -11.42
C LEU A 16 3.01 8.21 -11.74
N LYS A 17 3.30 8.74 -12.94
CA LYS A 17 2.87 10.10 -13.35
C LYS A 17 1.35 10.25 -13.32
N ARG A 18 0.60 9.19 -13.65
CA ARG A 18 -0.87 9.19 -13.62
C ARG A 18 -1.43 9.54 -12.25
N LEU A 19 -0.76 9.17 -11.17
CA LEU A 19 -1.24 9.35 -9.79
C LEU A 19 -1.40 10.84 -9.43
N ALA A 20 -0.68 11.73 -10.10
CA ALA A 20 -0.84 13.17 -9.91
C ALA A 20 -2.05 13.76 -10.65
N ASN A 21 -2.77 13.00 -11.49
CA ASN A 21 -3.98 13.50 -12.13
C ASN A 21 -5.15 13.50 -11.13
N THR A 22 -5.96 14.56 -11.14
CA THR A 22 -7.19 14.61 -10.34
C THR A 22 -8.10 13.40 -10.60
N PRO A 23 -8.74 12.82 -9.57
CA PRO A 23 -9.86 11.89 -9.71
C PRO A 23 -10.89 12.35 -10.73
N LEU A 24 -11.37 11.44 -11.58
CA LEU A 24 -12.55 11.76 -12.38
C LEU A 24 -13.73 11.95 -11.41
N VAL A 25 -14.62 12.89 -11.71
CA VAL A 25 -15.82 13.10 -10.88
C VAL A 25 -16.66 11.83 -10.88
N GLY A 26 -16.81 11.19 -9.72
CA GLY A 26 -17.50 9.92 -9.56
C GLY A 26 -16.64 8.66 -9.73
N GLU A 27 -15.33 8.81 -9.94
CA GLU A 27 -14.37 7.69 -9.81
C GLU A 27 -14.35 7.21 -8.36
N ARG A 28 -14.38 5.89 -8.17
CA ARG A 28 -14.37 5.22 -6.86
C ARG A 28 -13.43 4.02 -6.90
N ALA A 29 -13.01 3.54 -5.74
CA ALA A 29 -12.34 2.26 -5.59
C ALA A 29 -12.83 1.56 -4.31
N GLY A 30 -12.51 0.27 -4.20
CA GLY A 30 -12.83 -0.52 -3.02
C GLY A 30 -12.21 -1.92 -3.08
N CYS A 31 -12.55 -2.74 -2.10
CA CYS A 31 -12.18 -4.15 -2.03
C CYS A 31 -13.37 -5.00 -1.61
N TYR A 32 -13.69 -6.02 -2.39
CA TYR A 32 -14.53 -7.12 -1.91
C TYR A 32 -13.63 -8.22 -1.36
N SER A 33 -13.78 -8.51 -0.07
CA SER A 33 -13.04 -9.57 0.58
C SER A 33 -13.96 -10.59 1.25
N SER A 34 -13.33 -11.62 1.81
CA SER A 34 -13.97 -12.63 2.65
C SER A 34 -14.05 -12.25 4.13
N PHE A 35 -14.07 -10.95 4.47
CA PHE A 35 -14.15 -10.47 5.84
C PHE A 35 -15.37 -11.00 6.61
N ASP A 36 -15.27 -11.01 7.93
CA ASP A 36 -16.34 -11.41 8.84
C ASP A 36 -17.54 -10.45 8.79
N ARG A 37 -18.66 -10.95 8.23
CA ARG A 37 -19.87 -10.15 8.01
C ARG A 37 -20.66 -9.82 9.29
N ARG A 38 -20.16 -10.22 10.47
CA ARG A 38 -20.70 -9.78 11.77
C ARG A 38 -20.38 -8.32 12.08
N SER A 39 -19.30 -7.78 11.52
CA SER A 39 -18.92 -6.37 11.63
C SER A 39 -19.90 -5.51 10.83
N VAL A 40 -20.71 -4.71 11.52
CA VAL A 40 -21.78 -3.91 10.89
C VAL A 40 -21.84 -2.49 11.45
N TYR A 41 -22.26 -1.55 10.61
CA TYR A 41 -22.65 -0.22 11.05
C TYR A 41 -24.16 -0.18 11.28
N ASN A 42 -24.60 0.20 12.48
CA ASN A 42 -26.00 0.35 12.81
C ASN A 42 -26.44 1.81 12.62
N PRO A 43 -27.27 2.12 11.60
CA PRO A 43 -27.71 3.48 11.31
C PRO A 43 -28.68 4.05 12.38
N ASP A 44 -29.35 3.20 13.16
CA ASP A 44 -30.32 3.65 14.19
C ASP A 44 -29.61 4.13 15.45
N THR A 45 -28.49 3.50 15.82
CA THR A 45 -27.68 3.89 16.99
C THR A 45 -26.53 4.81 16.60
N GLY A 46 -26.12 4.81 15.34
CA GLY A 46 -24.93 5.49 14.85
C GLY A 46 -23.63 4.83 15.29
N LEU A 47 -23.68 3.59 15.79
CA LEU A 47 -22.55 2.83 16.33
C LEU A 47 -22.14 1.68 15.40
N TYR A 48 -20.91 1.26 15.56
CA TYR A 48 -20.33 0.08 14.92
C TYR A 48 -20.45 -1.11 15.89
N GLU A 49 -20.98 -2.23 15.40
CA GLU A 49 -21.30 -3.41 16.19
C GLU A 49 -20.45 -4.61 15.74
N ASN A 50 -19.89 -5.33 16.71
CA ASN A 50 -18.93 -6.43 16.50
C ASN A 50 -17.80 -6.04 15.54
N TRP A 51 -17.27 -4.82 15.68
CA TRP A 51 -16.32 -4.28 14.71
C TRP A 51 -15.02 -5.09 14.64
N ASP A 52 -14.68 -5.76 15.74
CA ASP A 52 -13.54 -6.65 16.00
C ASP A 52 -13.83 -8.14 15.67
N ALA A 53 -14.84 -8.43 14.84
CA ALA A 53 -15.11 -9.81 14.43
C ALA A 53 -14.04 -10.31 13.45
N ASN A 54 -13.42 -11.46 13.79
CA ASN A 54 -12.21 -11.97 13.13
C ASN A 54 -12.36 -13.40 12.56
N ASP A 55 -13.59 -13.88 12.28
CA ASP A 55 -13.80 -15.19 11.62
C ASP A 55 -13.73 -15.04 10.10
N ASP A 56 -12.61 -14.52 9.63
CA ASP A 56 -12.38 -14.20 8.24
C ASP A 56 -12.16 -15.43 7.36
N GLY A 57 -12.18 -15.19 6.05
CA GLY A 57 -11.84 -16.18 5.04
C GLY A 57 -13.04 -16.93 4.48
N THR A 58 -14.26 -16.65 4.96
CA THR A 58 -15.51 -17.24 4.44
C THR A 58 -16.61 -16.24 4.12
N GLY A 59 -16.42 -14.94 4.38
CA GLY A 59 -17.41 -13.91 4.05
C GLY A 59 -17.73 -13.85 2.55
N TYR A 60 -18.96 -13.47 2.21
CA TYR A 60 -19.44 -13.32 0.82
C TYR A 60 -20.65 -12.39 0.74
N ILE A 61 -21.03 -11.96 -0.47
CA ILE A 61 -22.19 -11.10 -0.71
C ILE A 61 -23.50 -11.89 -0.53
N ARG A 62 -23.61 -13.01 -1.25
CA ARG A 62 -24.73 -13.99 -1.12
C ARG A 62 -24.34 -15.36 -1.65
N LYS A 63 -25.16 -16.38 -1.39
CA LYS A 63 -25.10 -17.67 -2.09
C LYS A 63 -25.83 -17.61 -3.43
N GLU A 64 -25.31 -18.32 -4.43
CA GLU A 64 -25.94 -18.50 -5.74
C GLU A 64 -25.74 -19.96 -6.20
N GLY A 65 -26.80 -20.76 -6.09
CA GLY A 65 -26.71 -22.22 -6.24
C GLY A 65 -25.78 -22.81 -5.16
N GLU A 66 -24.80 -23.58 -5.58
CA GLU A 66 -23.77 -24.15 -4.69
C GLU A 66 -22.57 -23.21 -4.47
N GLY A 67 -22.47 -22.12 -5.21
CA GLY A 67 -21.38 -21.15 -5.10
C GLY A 67 -21.71 -19.95 -4.21
N ILE A 68 -20.68 -19.14 -3.96
CA ILE A 68 -20.77 -17.84 -3.29
C ILE A 68 -20.46 -16.71 -4.28
N VAL A 69 -21.21 -15.62 -4.21
CA VAL A 69 -20.91 -14.39 -4.93
C VAL A 69 -19.89 -13.61 -4.11
N ALA A 70 -18.65 -13.56 -4.61
CA ALA A 70 -17.51 -12.97 -3.92
C ALA A 70 -17.28 -11.50 -4.30
N PHE A 71 -17.67 -11.12 -5.51
CA PHE A 71 -17.58 -9.76 -6.05
C PHE A 71 -18.79 -9.53 -6.96
N GLU A 72 -19.36 -8.33 -6.90
CA GLU A 72 -20.42 -7.89 -7.80
C GLU A 72 -20.42 -6.37 -7.92
N GLN A 73 -20.33 -5.86 -9.15
CA GLN A 73 -20.31 -4.43 -9.44
C GLN A 73 -21.06 -4.12 -10.73
N GLU A 74 -21.75 -2.97 -10.74
CA GLU A 74 -22.40 -2.40 -11.92
C GLU A 74 -21.58 -1.23 -12.48
N GLY A 75 -21.78 -0.93 -13.77
CA GLY A 75 -21.12 0.15 -14.48
C GLY A 75 -19.66 -0.14 -14.87
N PRO A 76 -18.97 0.83 -15.49
CA PRO A 76 -17.64 0.61 -16.00
C PRO A 76 -16.64 0.51 -14.85
N GLY A 77 -15.86 -0.57 -14.81
CA GLY A 77 -14.89 -0.81 -13.76
C GLY A 77 -13.77 -1.76 -14.17
N VAL A 78 -12.76 -1.87 -13.31
CA VAL A 78 -11.63 -2.78 -13.49
C VAL A 78 -11.32 -3.45 -12.16
N ILE A 79 -11.24 -4.78 -12.15
CA ILE A 79 -10.58 -5.51 -11.05
C ILE A 79 -9.07 -5.44 -11.31
N TRP A 80 -8.32 -4.88 -10.36
CA TRP A 80 -6.88 -4.63 -10.49
C TRP A 80 -6.05 -5.75 -9.89
N ARG A 81 -6.33 -6.09 -8.62
CA ARG A 81 -5.68 -7.18 -7.90
C ARG A 81 -6.71 -8.18 -7.40
N VAL A 82 -6.41 -9.45 -7.66
CA VAL A 82 -6.98 -10.60 -6.95
C VAL A 82 -5.91 -11.18 -6.03
N TRP A 83 -6.26 -11.47 -4.78
CA TRP A 83 -5.39 -12.14 -3.84
C TRP A 83 -6.12 -13.26 -3.10
N SER A 84 -5.39 -14.29 -2.70
CA SER A 84 -5.88 -15.37 -1.82
C SER A 84 -4.73 -16.04 -1.05
N ALA A 85 -4.96 -16.32 0.23
CA ALA A 85 -4.04 -17.11 1.06
C ALA A 85 -4.12 -18.61 0.77
N LEU A 86 -5.29 -19.12 0.36
CA LEU A 86 -5.51 -20.55 0.17
C LEU A 86 -6.50 -20.80 -0.99
N ALA A 87 -6.10 -20.48 -2.21
CA ALA A 87 -6.88 -20.82 -3.40
C ALA A 87 -6.89 -22.34 -3.67
N GLY A 88 -8.07 -22.90 -3.83
CA GLY A 88 -8.35 -24.33 -3.95
C GLY A 88 -8.74 -24.78 -5.37
N SER A 89 -9.23 -26.02 -5.47
CA SER A 89 -9.63 -26.63 -6.77
C SER A 89 -11.02 -26.22 -7.24
N GLY A 90 -11.85 -25.69 -6.35
CA GLY A 90 -13.14 -25.12 -6.69
C GLY A 90 -13.00 -24.00 -7.71
N HIS A 91 -13.97 -23.90 -8.62
CA HIS A 91 -13.86 -23.00 -9.75
C HIS A 91 -14.14 -21.55 -9.36
N ILE A 92 -13.36 -20.63 -9.92
CA ILE A 92 -13.72 -19.22 -10.03
C ILE A 92 -14.44 -18.99 -11.36
N ARG A 93 -15.59 -18.33 -11.31
CA ARG A 93 -16.42 -17.99 -12.48
C ARG A 93 -16.62 -16.50 -12.59
N LEU A 94 -16.22 -15.91 -13.70
CA LEU A 94 -16.36 -14.48 -13.98
C LEU A 94 -17.45 -14.27 -15.03
N PHE A 95 -18.48 -13.51 -14.70
CA PHE A 95 -19.52 -13.05 -15.61
C PHE A 95 -19.27 -11.58 -15.89
N ILE A 96 -19.14 -11.19 -17.16
CA ILE A 96 -18.77 -9.82 -17.57
C ILE A 96 -19.73 -9.34 -18.65
N ASP A 97 -20.23 -8.11 -18.51
CA ASP A 97 -21.04 -7.39 -19.50
C ASP A 97 -22.20 -8.25 -20.06
N ASP A 98 -23.03 -8.75 -19.13
CA ASP A 98 -24.29 -9.45 -19.40
C ASP A 98 -24.15 -10.80 -20.14
N THR A 99 -22.98 -11.44 -20.08
CA THR A 99 -22.80 -12.78 -20.64
C THR A 99 -23.55 -13.85 -19.84
N GLU A 100 -24.41 -14.63 -20.51
CA GLU A 100 -25.12 -15.76 -19.87
C GLU A 100 -24.17 -16.85 -19.35
N LYS A 101 -23.04 -17.04 -20.03
CA LYS A 101 -21.98 -17.99 -19.65
C LYS A 101 -20.82 -17.24 -19.00
N PRO A 102 -20.10 -17.88 -18.06
CA PRO A 102 -18.92 -17.28 -17.49
C PRO A 102 -17.86 -17.07 -18.59
N THR A 103 -17.32 -15.86 -18.63
CA THR A 103 -16.19 -15.46 -19.47
C THR A 103 -14.90 -16.16 -19.08
N VAL A 104 -14.74 -16.45 -17.78
CA VAL A 104 -13.67 -17.29 -17.24
C VAL A 104 -14.32 -18.31 -16.31
N ASP A 105 -13.98 -19.59 -16.48
CA ASP A 105 -14.38 -20.68 -15.60
C ASP A 105 -13.20 -21.64 -15.47
N MET A 106 -12.55 -21.67 -14.31
CA MET A 106 -11.38 -22.53 -14.06
C MET A 106 -11.15 -22.73 -12.56
N PRO A 107 -10.36 -23.74 -12.14
CA PRO A 107 -9.97 -23.89 -10.74
C PRO A 107 -9.35 -22.60 -10.19
N PHE A 108 -9.75 -22.16 -8.99
CA PHE A 108 -9.32 -20.89 -8.43
C PHE A 108 -7.81 -20.85 -8.19
N ARG A 109 -7.19 -21.95 -7.77
CA ARG A 109 -5.73 -22.06 -7.69
C ARG A 109 -5.04 -21.84 -9.05
N ASP A 110 -5.62 -22.36 -10.13
CA ASP A 110 -5.07 -22.26 -11.49
C ASP A 110 -5.22 -20.83 -12.03
N PHE A 111 -6.18 -20.05 -11.52
CA PHE A 111 -6.38 -18.64 -11.89
C PHE A 111 -5.17 -17.76 -11.55
N PHE A 112 -4.36 -18.12 -10.55
CA PHE A 112 -3.11 -17.42 -10.24
C PHE A 112 -1.94 -17.87 -11.11
N GLU A 113 -2.06 -19.02 -11.78
CA GLU A 113 -0.99 -19.68 -12.50
C GLU A 113 -1.21 -19.69 -14.01
N ARG A 114 -2.39 -19.31 -14.51
CA ARG A 114 -2.79 -19.42 -15.92
C ARG A 114 -3.74 -18.30 -16.34
N LEU A 115 -3.71 -17.96 -17.63
CA LEU A 115 -4.64 -17.01 -18.25
C LEU A 115 -5.82 -17.65 -18.98
N GLY A 116 -5.80 -18.98 -19.16
CA GLY A 116 -6.86 -19.72 -19.82
C GLY A 116 -6.49 -21.20 -20.00
N GLU A 117 -7.45 -22.00 -20.46
CA GLU A 117 -7.23 -23.42 -20.73
C GLU A 117 -6.22 -23.66 -21.86
N GLY A 118 -5.36 -24.67 -21.70
CA GLY A 118 -4.36 -25.06 -22.72
C GLY A 118 -3.19 -24.09 -22.88
N ILE A 119 -3.15 -22.99 -22.12
CA ILE A 119 -2.00 -22.07 -22.07
C ILE A 119 -1.00 -22.62 -21.03
N PRO A 120 0.30 -22.65 -21.34
CA PRO A 120 1.34 -22.94 -20.34
C PRO A 120 1.22 -22.04 -19.09
N PRO A 121 1.87 -22.42 -17.98
CA PRO A 121 1.90 -21.58 -16.78
C PRO A 121 2.32 -20.14 -17.08
N LEU A 122 1.72 -19.21 -16.35
CA LEU A 122 1.92 -17.78 -16.47
C LEU A 122 3.41 -17.44 -16.31
N ASN A 123 3.95 -16.65 -17.24
CA ASN A 123 5.34 -16.22 -17.22
C ASN A 123 5.44 -14.71 -17.00
N PHE A 124 4.72 -14.21 -15.98
CA PHE A 124 4.74 -12.82 -15.53
C PHE A 124 4.98 -12.75 -14.02
N PRO A 125 6.20 -13.07 -13.55
CA PRO A 125 6.49 -13.16 -12.13
C PRO A 125 6.26 -11.85 -11.36
N GLN A 126 6.30 -10.69 -12.03
CA GLN A 126 6.04 -9.39 -11.40
C GLN A 126 4.55 -9.03 -11.37
N LEU A 127 3.74 -9.67 -12.21
CA LEU A 127 2.29 -9.46 -12.28
C LEU A 127 1.49 -10.49 -11.50
N ALA A 128 2.08 -11.66 -11.19
CA ALA A 128 1.44 -12.66 -10.33
C ALA A 128 2.43 -13.25 -9.30
N PRO A 129 3.00 -12.43 -8.41
CA PRO A 129 3.92 -12.92 -7.40
C PRO A 129 3.19 -13.73 -6.33
N THR A 130 3.89 -14.73 -5.78
CA THR A 130 3.52 -15.35 -4.50
C THR A 130 4.46 -14.84 -3.42
N LEU A 131 3.92 -14.10 -2.45
CA LEU A 131 4.66 -13.45 -1.37
C LEU A 131 4.35 -14.19 -0.08
N SER A 132 5.32 -14.89 0.52
CA SER A 132 5.12 -15.76 1.68
C SER A 132 3.77 -16.47 1.70
N ARG A 133 3.55 -17.38 0.74
CA ARG A 133 2.31 -18.17 0.53
C ARG A 133 1.09 -17.40 0.00
N GLY A 134 1.04 -16.07 0.14
CA GLY A 134 -0.03 -15.23 -0.41
C GLY A 134 0.07 -15.10 -1.93
N ARG A 135 -0.94 -15.56 -2.67
CA ARG A 135 -0.97 -15.52 -4.14
C ARG A 135 -1.59 -14.21 -4.60
N ASN A 136 -0.86 -13.42 -5.39
CA ASN A 136 -1.34 -12.17 -5.97
C ASN A 136 -1.49 -12.29 -7.48
N ARG A 137 -2.41 -11.52 -8.07
CA ARG A 137 -2.55 -11.37 -9.53
C ARG A 137 -3.01 -9.96 -9.88
N PHE A 138 -2.17 -9.22 -10.62
CA PHE A 138 -2.35 -7.83 -11.05
C PHE A 138 -2.68 -7.70 -12.55
N ILE A 139 -3.34 -8.71 -13.15
CA ILE A 139 -3.72 -8.66 -14.57
C ILE A 139 -5.12 -8.03 -14.65
N PRO A 140 -5.29 -6.83 -15.25
CA PRO A 140 -6.54 -6.09 -15.20
C PRO A 140 -7.73 -6.83 -15.82
N ILE A 141 -8.90 -6.76 -15.19
CA ILE A 141 -10.14 -7.35 -15.70
C ILE A 141 -11.19 -6.25 -15.84
N PRO A 142 -11.32 -5.63 -17.03
CA PRO A 142 -12.28 -4.56 -17.28
C PRO A 142 -13.68 -5.09 -17.58
N PHE A 143 -14.68 -4.28 -17.26
CA PHE A 143 -16.10 -4.49 -17.54
C PHE A 143 -16.77 -3.13 -17.75
N ASN A 144 -17.79 -3.03 -18.61
CA ASN A 144 -18.48 -1.77 -18.92
C ASN A 144 -19.84 -1.63 -18.24
N HIS A 145 -20.57 -2.72 -18.11
CA HIS A 145 -21.94 -2.73 -17.60
C HIS A 145 -22.05 -3.45 -16.27
N TYR A 146 -21.38 -4.60 -16.14
CA TYR A 146 -21.54 -5.46 -14.98
C TYR A 146 -20.41 -6.47 -14.87
N CYS A 147 -19.97 -6.77 -13.65
CA CYS A 147 -19.09 -7.88 -13.37
C CYS A 147 -19.51 -8.60 -12.09
N LYS A 148 -19.56 -9.94 -12.16
CA LYS A 148 -19.80 -10.82 -11.02
C LYS A 148 -18.77 -11.94 -10.97
N VAL A 149 -18.23 -12.18 -9.78
CA VAL A 149 -17.35 -13.33 -9.50
C VAL A 149 -18.08 -14.30 -8.58
N VAL A 150 -18.20 -15.55 -9.03
CA VAL A 150 -18.74 -16.66 -8.24
C VAL A 150 -17.62 -17.65 -7.93
N LEU A 151 -17.44 -17.96 -6.66
CA LEU A 151 -16.53 -19.01 -6.19
C LEU A 151 -17.34 -20.26 -5.85
N MET A 152 -17.04 -21.37 -6.53
CA MET A 152 -17.75 -22.65 -6.39
C MET A 152 -17.24 -23.44 -5.17
N PRO A 153 -17.93 -24.51 -4.73
CA PRO A 153 -17.43 -25.38 -3.66
C PRO A 153 -15.96 -25.79 -3.88
N ASP A 154 -15.23 -25.95 -2.79
CA ASP A 154 -13.78 -26.22 -2.75
C ASP A 154 -12.88 -25.08 -3.27
N TRP A 155 -13.41 -23.85 -3.39
CA TRP A 155 -12.61 -22.69 -3.82
C TRP A 155 -11.47 -22.36 -2.86
N GLY A 156 -11.57 -22.74 -1.58
CA GLY A 156 -10.52 -22.51 -0.58
C GLY A 156 -10.91 -21.53 0.53
N ARG A 157 -9.95 -20.71 0.98
CA ARG A 157 -10.16 -19.68 2.02
C ARG A 157 -9.40 -18.39 1.69
N TYR A 158 -9.94 -17.28 2.20
CA TYR A 158 -9.43 -15.92 2.06
C TYR A 158 -9.38 -15.44 0.60
N TYR A 159 -10.07 -14.35 0.30
CA TYR A 159 -9.96 -13.70 -1.00
C TYR A 159 -10.06 -12.19 -0.85
N HIS A 160 -9.38 -11.47 -1.74
CA HIS A 160 -9.53 -10.02 -1.95
C HIS A 160 -9.70 -9.75 -3.46
N PHE A 161 -10.67 -8.92 -3.80
CA PHE A 161 -10.88 -8.36 -5.15
C PHE A 161 -10.88 -6.83 -5.05
N THR A 162 -9.72 -6.23 -5.34
CA THR A 162 -9.58 -4.76 -5.40
C THR A 162 -10.02 -4.26 -6.76
N TYR A 163 -10.74 -3.13 -6.79
CA TYR A 163 -11.32 -2.60 -8.02
C TYR A 163 -11.36 -1.08 -8.04
N SER A 164 -11.44 -0.53 -9.24
CA SER A 164 -11.93 0.84 -9.47
C SER A 164 -13.24 0.81 -10.24
N GLN A 165 -14.12 1.75 -9.94
CA GLN A 165 -15.34 2.05 -10.69
C GLN A 165 -15.19 3.45 -11.31
N PHE A 166 -15.48 3.53 -12.60
CA PHE A 166 -15.37 4.75 -13.40
C PHE A 166 -16.74 5.41 -13.60
N PRO A 167 -16.77 6.71 -13.91
CA PRO A 167 -18.01 7.38 -14.29
C PRO A 167 -18.63 6.76 -15.55
N LYS A 168 -19.98 6.82 -15.66
CA LYS A 168 -20.75 6.19 -16.76
C LYS A 168 -20.40 6.66 -18.18
N ASN A 169 -19.68 7.78 -18.32
CA ASN A 169 -19.21 8.30 -19.60
C ASN A 169 -17.83 7.75 -20.01
N CYS A 170 -17.27 6.81 -19.24
CA CYS A 170 -16.08 6.04 -19.59
C CYS A 170 -16.48 4.78 -20.36
N LEU A 171 -15.70 4.43 -21.38
CA LEU A 171 -15.80 3.19 -22.14
C LEU A 171 -14.50 2.42 -21.98
N LEU A 172 -14.58 1.25 -21.36
CA LEU A 172 -13.47 0.32 -21.13
C LEU A 172 -13.40 -0.71 -22.26
N PRO A 173 -12.22 -1.32 -22.51
CA PRO A 173 -12.10 -2.37 -23.51
C PRO A 173 -12.94 -3.59 -23.11
N SER A 174 -13.61 -4.23 -24.08
CA SER A 174 -14.35 -5.47 -23.82
C SER A 174 -13.41 -6.58 -23.38
N TYR A 175 -13.81 -7.36 -22.38
CA TYR A 175 -13.05 -8.50 -21.87
C TYR A 175 -13.79 -9.81 -22.09
N ASN A 176 -13.17 -10.75 -22.81
CA ASN A 176 -13.73 -12.06 -23.12
C ASN A 176 -12.83 -13.22 -22.64
N GLY A 177 -11.92 -12.95 -21.70
CA GLY A 177 -10.97 -13.94 -21.19
C GLY A 177 -9.82 -14.28 -22.14
N LYS A 178 -9.76 -13.65 -23.34
CA LYS A 178 -8.67 -13.81 -24.30
C LYS A 178 -7.93 -12.50 -24.48
N LEU A 179 -6.62 -12.61 -24.71
CA LEU A 179 -5.73 -11.47 -24.92
C LEU A 179 -5.21 -11.46 -26.36
N SER A 180 -5.24 -10.30 -27.00
CA SER A 180 -4.66 -10.09 -28.31
C SER A 180 -3.13 -10.10 -28.26
N ARG A 181 -2.46 -10.19 -29.41
CA ARG A 181 -0.99 -10.06 -29.49
C ARG A 181 -0.49 -8.74 -28.88
N GLU A 182 -1.24 -7.66 -29.06
CA GLU A 182 -0.89 -6.35 -28.52
C GLU A 182 -0.97 -6.35 -26.99
N ASP A 183 -2.02 -6.95 -26.43
CA ASP A 183 -2.21 -7.08 -24.97
C ASP A 183 -1.07 -7.90 -24.35
N TRP A 184 -0.68 -9.01 -24.99
CA TRP A 184 0.47 -9.81 -24.56
C TRP A 184 1.78 -9.02 -24.57
N ILE A 185 2.01 -8.20 -25.60
CA ILE A 185 3.19 -7.33 -25.67
C ILE A 185 3.14 -6.28 -24.56
N ALA A 186 1.98 -5.69 -24.29
CA ALA A 186 1.81 -4.71 -23.23
C ALA A 186 2.08 -5.33 -21.84
N LEU A 187 1.55 -6.53 -21.54
CA LEU A 187 1.84 -7.24 -20.29
C LEU A 187 3.32 -7.58 -20.15
N ALA A 188 3.97 -8.04 -21.23
CA ALA A 188 5.41 -8.31 -21.21
C ALA A 188 6.26 -7.05 -21.00
N LYS A 189 5.82 -5.89 -21.49
CA LYS A 189 6.47 -4.60 -21.20
C LYS A 189 6.27 -4.20 -19.75
N ALA A 190 5.07 -4.33 -19.21
CA ALA A 190 4.78 -4.05 -17.81
C ALA A 190 5.61 -4.92 -16.88
N ASP A 191 5.62 -6.24 -17.07
CA ASP A 191 6.40 -7.18 -16.25
C ASP A 191 7.91 -6.85 -16.27
N ARG A 192 8.48 -6.53 -17.45
CA ARG A 192 9.88 -6.08 -17.56
C ARG A 192 10.14 -4.74 -16.90
N HIS A 193 9.21 -3.79 -16.99
CA HIS A 193 9.34 -2.51 -16.32
C HIS A 193 9.39 -2.71 -14.80
N LEU A 194 8.48 -3.51 -14.26
CA LEU A 194 8.39 -3.85 -12.84
C LEU A 194 9.58 -4.70 -12.37
N ALA A 195 10.20 -5.51 -13.24
CA ALA A 195 11.42 -6.24 -12.93
C ALA A 195 12.66 -5.33 -12.84
N ASN A 196 12.69 -4.23 -13.60
CA ASN A 196 13.79 -3.25 -13.61
C ASN A 196 13.62 -2.14 -12.55
N ARG A 197 12.70 -2.33 -11.60
CA ARG A 197 12.44 -1.42 -10.49
C ARG A 197 13.72 -1.11 -9.69
N GLY A 198 13.86 0.16 -9.28
CA GLY A 198 14.98 0.68 -8.49
C GLY A 198 16.34 0.83 -9.20
N GLN A 199 16.51 0.36 -10.44
CA GLN A 199 17.81 0.37 -11.11
C GLN A 199 18.30 1.76 -11.51
N THR A 200 17.38 2.61 -12.00
CA THR A 200 17.70 3.95 -12.49
C THR A 200 16.57 4.92 -12.16
N LEU A 201 16.92 6.13 -11.70
CA LEU A 201 15.94 7.19 -11.51
C LEU A 201 15.23 7.52 -12.84
N PRO A 202 13.89 7.73 -12.83
CA PRO A 202 13.11 8.04 -14.02
C PRO A 202 13.60 9.32 -14.70
N GLN A 203 14.02 9.18 -15.96
CA GLN A 203 14.54 10.25 -16.81
C GLN A 203 13.82 10.23 -18.16
N GLY A 204 13.54 11.41 -18.71
CA GLY A 204 13.08 11.61 -20.08
C GLY A 204 13.99 12.59 -20.83
N ASP A 205 13.67 12.87 -22.10
CA ASP A 205 14.54 13.66 -23.00
C ASP A 205 14.87 15.07 -22.48
N ASN A 206 14.02 15.64 -21.61
CA ASN A 206 14.20 16.98 -21.03
C ASN A 206 14.49 16.96 -19.52
N SER A 207 14.87 15.80 -18.97
CA SER A 207 15.24 15.69 -17.56
C SER A 207 16.54 16.42 -17.26
N GLN A 208 16.53 17.15 -16.16
CA GLN A 208 17.70 17.73 -15.52
C GLN A 208 18.02 16.94 -14.26
N ILE A 209 19.31 16.82 -13.96
CA ILE A 209 19.81 16.10 -12.78
C ILE A 209 20.65 17.06 -11.97
N ILE A 210 20.29 17.22 -10.70
CA ILE A 210 21.06 17.99 -9.73
C ILE A 210 21.60 17.01 -8.69
N THR A 211 22.91 17.00 -8.49
CA THR A 211 23.56 16.22 -7.42
C THR A 211 24.28 17.18 -6.48
N LEU A 212 23.96 17.08 -5.19
CA LEU A 212 24.50 17.90 -4.11
C LEU A 212 25.14 16.99 -3.08
N GLN A 213 26.31 17.40 -2.57
CA GLN A 213 26.89 16.81 -1.37
C GLN A 213 26.69 17.79 -0.22
N LEU A 214 25.90 17.37 0.76
CA LEU A 214 25.46 18.18 1.88
C LEU A 214 26.19 17.69 3.13
N ASN A 215 26.78 18.63 3.87
CA ASN A 215 27.36 18.35 5.17
C ASN A 215 26.39 18.83 6.26
N LEU A 216 25.63 17.90 6.83
CA LEU A 216 24.59 18.18 7.83
C LEU A 216 25.21 18.15 9.22
N LYS A 217 25.49 19.34 9.77
CA LYS A 217 26.00 19.49 11.14
C LYS A 217 24.95 19.06 12.17
N PRO A 218 25.37 18.64 13.37
CA PRO A 218 24.46 18.34 14.48
C PRO A 218 23.51 19.52 14.76
N GLN A 219 22.25 19.21 15.06
CA GLN A 219 21.22 20.20 15.40
C GLN A 219 21.04 21.30 14.34
N THR A 220 21.14 20.94 13.06
CA THR A 220 20.96 21.89 11.94
C THR A 220 19.92 21.45 10.94
N LYS A 221 19.41 22.45 10.21
CA LYS A 221 18.42 22.30 9.16
C LYS A 221 18.93 23.05 7.93
N VAL A 222 18.97 22.38 6.78
CA VAL A 222 19.56 22.89 5.54
C VAL A 222 18.50 22.87 4.44
N ASN A 223 18.22 24.05 3.87
CA ASN A 223 17.53 24.15 2.58
C ASN A 223 18.46 23.58 1.51
N ALA A 224 18.22 22.32 1.13
CA ALA A 224 19.08 21.56 0.25
C ALA A 224 18.94 22.03 -1.20
N LEU A 225 17.72 22.27 -1.65
CA LEU A 225 17.42 22.63 -3.04
C LEU A 225 16.14 23.47 -3.12
N GLU A 226 16.17 24.49 -3.97
CA GLU A 226 14.99 25.24 -4.39
C GLU A 226 14.87 25.14 -5.91
N LEU A 227 13.68 24.73 -6.38
CA LEU A 227 13.35 24.64 -7.80
C LEU A 227 12.22 25.63 -8.09
N PRO A 228 12.43 26.69 -8.88
CA PRO A 228 11.40 27.66 -9.17
C PRO A 228 10.46 27.20 -10.30
N GLY A 229 9.24 27.73 -10.30
CA GLY A 229 8.30 27.64 -11.43
C GLY A 229 7.63 26.28 -11.61
N ASN A 230 7.15 26.04 -12.83
CA ASN A 230 6.27 24.93 -13.18
C ASN A 230 7.05 23.70 -13.65
N GLN A 231 7.25 22.72 -12.76
CA GLN A 231 8.09 21.54 -13.03
C GLN A 231 7.54 20.29 -12.34
N ALA A 232 8.18 19.15 -12.57
CA ALA A 232 7.99 17.95 -11.77
C ALA A 232 9.32 17.33 -11.38
N ILE A 233 9.44 16.91 -10.12
CA ILE A 233 10.47 15.97 -9.68
C ILE A 233 10.01 14.57 -10.08
N THR A 234 10.88 13.81 -10.72
CA THR A 234 10.60 12.43 -11.18
C THR A 234 11.48 11.39 -10.48
N GLY A 235 12.48 11.84 -9.74
CA GLY A 235 13.37 10.97 -9.01
C GLY A 235 14.08 11.71 -7.89
N VAL A 236 14.14 11.10 -6.72
CA VAL A 236 14.98 11.52 -5.60
C VAL A 236 15.85 10.33 -5.21
N GLN A 237 17.15 10.54 -5.07
CA GLN A 237 18.06 9.54 -4.53
C GLN A 237 18.92 10.14 -3.44
N VAL A 238 19.08 9.38 -2.36
CA VAL A 238 19.99 9.68 -1.27
C VAL A 238 21.05 8.60 -1.17
N GLU A 239 22.30 9.02 -1.03
CA GLU A 239 23.45 8.17 -0.73
C GLU A 239 24.14 8.75 0.51
N MET A 240 24.38 7.91 1.51
CA MET A 240 25.15 8.28 2.69
C MET A 240 25.83 7.05 3.28
N ASP A 241 26.98 7.24 3.91
CA ASP A 241 27.59 6.18 4.71
C ASP A 241 27.02 6.26 6.12
N VAL A 242 26.39 5.18 6.57
CA VAL A 242 25.69 5.16 7.85
C VAL A 242 26.30 4.06 8.71
N GLU A 243 27.13 4.46 9.66
CA GLU A 243 27.39 3.68 10.87
C GLU A 243 26.20 3.88 11.83
N ASP A 244 25.74 2.82 12.51
CA ASP A 244 24.58 2.85 13.41
C ASP A 244 23.29 3.31 12.71
N THR A 245 22.86 2.49 11.73
CA THR A 245 21.84 2.89 10.74
C THR A 245 20.47 3.19 11.35
N GLU A 246 20.09 2.48 12.40
CA GLU A 246 18.75 2.58 12.99
C GLU A 246 18.49 3.96 13.58
N THR A 247 19.38 4.40 14.45
CA THR A 247 19.29 5.73 15.07
C THR A 247 19.54 6.83 14.04
N ALA A 248 20.59 6.69 13.25
CA ALA A 248 21.04 7.73 12.32
C ALA A 248 19.99 8.13 11.28
N LEU A 249 19.26 7.16 10.73
CA LEU A 249 18.24 7.44 9.72
C LEU A 249 16.99 8.13 10.28
N ARG A 250 16.78 8.02 11.60
CA ARG A 250 15.68 8.70 12.29
C ARG A 250 16.07 10.01 12.95
N GLU A 251 17.36 10.24 13.18
CA GLU A 251 17.92 11.57 13.50
C GLU A 251 17.81 12.54 12.31
N LEU A 252 17.87 12.01 11.09
CA LEU A 252 17.70 12.78 9.86
C LEU A 252 16.23 12.85 9.47
N SER A 253 15.78 13.98 8.91
CA SER A 253 14.45 14.11 8.32
C SER A 253 14.49 14.79 6.95
N LEU A 254 13.56 14.39 6.09
CA LEU A 254 13.30 15.01 4.79
C LEU A 254 12.02 15.84 4.88
N SER A 255 12.08 17.07 4.40
CA SER A 255 10.92 17.94 4.20
C SER A 255 10.85 18.41 2.75
N ILE A 256 9.67 18.36 2.14
CA ILE A 256 9.41 18.97 0.83
C ILE A 256 8.16 19.84 0.89
N TYR A 257 8.28 21.04 0.35
CA TYR A 257 7.24 22.08 0.32
C TYR A 257 6.92 22.41 -1.14
N TRP A 258 5.63 22.50 -1.47
CA TRP A 258 5.17 22.84 -2.81
C TRP A 258 4.61 24.26 -2.84
N ASP A 259 4.78 24.98 -3.95
CA ASP A 259 4.04 26.20 -4.28
C ASP A 259 4.02 27.28 -3.18
N GLY A 260 5.13 27.41 -2.45
CA GLY A 260 5.25 28.40 -1.38
C GLY A 260 4.50 28.06 -0.09
N GLU A 261 3.98 26.84 0.04
CA GLU A 261 3.37 26.35 1.29
C GLU A 261 4.34 26.47 2.47
N THR A 262 3.81 26.90 3.62
CA THR A 262 4.59 27.06 4.85
C THR A 262 4.80 25.73 5.57
N ASN A 263 3.85 24.80 5.44
CA ASN A 263 3.90 23.48 6.03
C ASN A 263 4.42 22.48 4.98
N PRO A 264 5.27 21.53 5.36
CA PRO A 264 5.80 20.56 4.41
C PRO A 264 4.73 19.53 4.06
N SER A 265 4.39 19.42 2.79
CA SER A 265 3.46 18.38 2.29
C SER A 265 4.12 16.99 2.32
N VAL A 266 5.45 16.93 2.29
CA VAL A 266 6.24 15.72 2.60
C VAL A 266 7.05 15.97 3.87
N TRP A 267 6.83 15.17 4.92
CA TRP A 267 7.69 15.13 6.09
C TRP A 267 7.81 13.71 6.66
N SER A 268 9.05 13.23 6.84
CA SER A 268 9.32 11.90 7.39
C SER A 268 10.77 11.80 7.87
N PRO A 269 11.10 10.95 8.87
CA PRO A 269 12.47 10.53 9.10
C PRO A 269 13.06 9.94 7.80
N LEU A 270 14.35 10.16 7.59
CA LEU A 270 14.96 9.93 6.27
C LEU A 270 14.86 8.47 5.82
N GLY A 271 15.09 7.50 6.72
CA GLY A 271 14.97 6.07 6.41
C GLY A 271 13.52 5.67 6.10
N ASP A 272 12.61 6.04 6.99
CA ASP A 272 11.20 5.70 6.94
C ASP A 272 10.53 6.21 5.65
N PHE A 273 10.91 7.39 5.13
CA PHE A 273 10.44 7.90 3.84
C PHE A 273 10.69 6.93 2.67
N PHE A 274 11.78 6.16 2.73
CA PHE A 274 12.15 5.18 1.71
C PHE A 274 11.67 3.77 2.07
N GLY A 275 10.71 3.65 2.98
CA GLY A 275 10.06 2.40 3.36
C GLY A 275 10.99 1.36 3.96
N THR A 276 12.00 1.81 4.72
CA THR A 276 12.87 0.95 5.49
C THR A 276 12.79 1.39 6.95
N ALA A 277 12.59 0.43 7.86
CA ALA A 277 12.68 0.69 9.28
C ALA A 277 12.87 -0.63 10.06
N PRO A 278 13.57 -0.59 11.22
CA PRO A 278 14.53 0.45 11.55
C PRO A 278 15.79 0.29 10.67
N GLY A 279 16.52 1.39 10.44
CA GLY A 279 17.82 1.32 9.79
C GLY A 279 17.79 0.88 8.32
N VAL A 280 18.94 0.49 7.76
CA VAL A 280 19.06 0.18 6.33
C VAL A 280 18.70 -1.29 6.07
N ASN A 281 17.52 -1.51 5.49
CA ASN A 281 17.09 -2.81 4.97
C ASN A 281 16.94 -2.73 3.44
N LEU A 282 17.72 -3.55 2.73
CA LEU A 282 17.75 -3.53 1.27
C LEU A 282 16.52 -4.23 0.68
N TYR A 283 15.85 -3.54 -0.23
CA TYR A 283 14.74 -4.07 -1.00
C TYR A 283 14.48 -3.17 -2.22
N SER A 284 13.77 -3.70 -3.20
CA SER A 284 13.39 -2.94 -4.39
C SER A 284 11.89 -3.02 -4.66
N SER A 285 11.24 -1.85 -4.80
CA SER A 285 9.85 -1.71 -5.22
C SER A 285 9.71 -0.68 -6.36
N LEU A 286 8.52 -0.53 -6.95
CA LEU A 286 8.35 0.42 -8.05
C LEU A 286 8.52 1.88 -7.61
N PRO A 287 7.80 2.40 -6.60
CA PRO A 287 7.85 3.82 -6.27
C PRO A 287 9.04 4.23 -5.41
N LEU A 288 9.64 3.32 -4.62
CA LEU A 288 10.79 3.64 -3.78
C LEU A 288 11.51 2.38 -3.27
N GLY A 289 12.68 2.53 -2.68
CA GLY A 289 13.39 1.41 -2.06
C GLY A 289 14.86 1.73 -1.76
N MET A 290 15.63 0.70 -1.45
CA MET A 290 17.05 0.80 -1.12
C MET A 290 17.87 -0.31 -1.77
N ILE A 291 18.76 0.06 -2.70
CA ILE A 291 19.66 -0.87 -3.39
C ILE A 291 21.09 -0.36 -3.26
N ASP A 292 22.04 -1.21 -2.86
CA ASP A 292 23.47 -0.87 -2.78
C ASP A 292 23.74 0.47 -2.05
N LYS A 293 23.04 0.72 -0.94
CA LYS A 293 23.06 1.98 -0.15
C LYS A 293 22.55 3.24 -0.88
N LYS A 294 21.84 3.09 -2.00
CA LYS A 294 21.11 4.17 -2.70
C LYS A 294 19.64 4.08 -2.35
N PHE A 295 19.14 5.11 -1.68
CA PHE A 295 17.75 5.19 -1.27
C PHE A 295 17.05 5.96 -2.36
N TYR A 296 16.14 5.33 -3.10
CA TYR A 296 15.53 5.95 -4.28
C TYR A 296 14.03 6.13 -4.06
N SER A 297 13.50 7.19 -4.64
CA SER A 297 12.08 7.43 -4.82
C SER A 297 11.84 7.85 -6.26
N HIS A 298 10.85 7.21 -6.88
CA HIS A 298 10.36 7.42 -8.24
C HIS A 298 8.99 8.11 -8.26
N TRP A 299 8.48 8.53 -7.10
CA TRP A 299 7.22 9.28 -7.02
C TRP A 299 7.30 10.51 -7.94
N TYR A 300 6.25 10.71 -8.73
CA TYR A 300 6.16 11.86 -9.63
C TYR A 300 5.58 13.05 -8.87
N MET A 301 6.35 14.10 -8.63
CA MET A 301 5.96 15.21 -7.74
C MET A 301 5.89 16.53 -8.54
N PRO A 302 4.74 16.85 -9.17
CA PRO A 302 4.58 18.10 -9.91
C PRO A 302 4.32 19.28 -8.97
N PHE A 303 4.72 20.48 -9.40
CA PHE A 303 4.49 21.76 -8.72
C PHE A 303 4.45 22.91 -9.74
N SER A 304 3.77 24.00 -9.40
CA SER A 304 3.46 25.11 -10.32
C SER A 304 4.28 26.39 -10.09
N GLU A 305 4.56 26.75 -8.85
CA GLU A 305 5.25 27.99 -8.47
C GLU A 305 6.65 27.72 -7.91
N GLY A 306 6.87 26.54 -7.33
CA GLY A 306 8.19 26.06 -6.96
C GLY A 306 8.15 24.88 -5.99
N ALA A 307 9.32 24.31 -5.72
CA ALA A 307 9.54 23.29 -4.70
C ALA A 307 10.75 23.64 -3.85
N ARG A 308 10.67 23.39 -2.54
CA ARG A 308 11.79 23.50 -1.61
C ARG A 308 12.02 22.17 -0.93
N LEU A 309 13.23 21.63 -1.04
CA LEU A 309 13.66 20.40 -0.37
C LEU A 309 14.61 20.77 0.74
N GLU A 310 14.42 20.13 1.89
CA GLU A 310 15.11 20.46 3.11
C GLU A 310 15.46 19.18 3.87
N LEU A 311 16.69 19.16 4.40
CA LEU A 311 17.18 18.06 5.23
C LEU A 311 17.56 18.63 6.60
N ALA A 312 17.10 17.97 7.66
CA ALA A 312 17.52 18.28 9.02
C ALA A 312 18.34 17.14 9.60
N ASN A 313 19.30 17.50 10.45
CA ASN A 313 20.03 16.60 11.32
C ASN A 313 19.80 17.03 12.76
N GLU A 314 18.98 16.27 13.47
CA GLU A 314 18.66 16.49 14.88
C GLU A 314 19.48 15.57 15.80
N GLY A 315 20.42 14.81 15.24
CA GLY A 315 21.36 13.99 15.98
C GLY A 315 22.60 14.76 16.44
N GLU A 316 23.47 14.04 17.15
CA GLU A 316 24.70 14.60 17.74
C GLU A 316 25.93 14.45 16.85
N LYS A 317 25.82 13.69 15.76
CA LYS A 317 26.92 13.42 14.81
C LYS A 317 26.70 14.16 13.50
N GLU A 318 27.77 14.73 12.95
CA GLU A 318 27.75 15.28 11.59
C GLU A 318 27.51 14.15 10.57
N ARG A 319 26.66 14.40 9.57
CA ARG A 319 26.32 13.43 8.53
C ARG A 319 26.55 14.01 7.14
N ILE A 320 27.25 13.25 6.29
CA ILE A 320 27.45 13.61 4.88
C ILE A 320 26.39 12.90 4.05
N VAL A 321 25.57 13.68 3.35
CA VAL A 321 24.47 13.18 2.53
C VAL A 321 24.68 13.64 1.10
N LYS A 322 24.68 12.70 0.16
CA LYS A 322 24.64 13.00 -1.27
C LYS A 322 23.20 12.87 -1.76
N LEU A 323 22.61 14.01 -2.12
CA LEU A 323 21.25 14.12 -2.64
C LEU A 323 21.30 14.27 -4.16
N THR A 324 20.59 13.43 -4.89
CA THR A 324 20.37 13.56 -6.33
C THR A 324 18.89 13.73 -6.61
N VAL A 325 18.53 14.77 -7.37
CA VAL A 325 17.16 15.08 -7.77
C VAL A 325 17.08 15.13 -9.29
N VAL A 326 16.16 14.36 -9.86
CA VAL A 326 15.79 14.42 -11.28
C VAL A 326 14.50 15.19 -11.41
N HIS A 327 14.49 16.21 -12.25
CA HIS A 327 13.31 17.06 -12.48
C HIS A 327 13.22 17.51 -13.94
N HIS A 328 12.07 18.01 -14.37
CA HIS A 328 11.91 18.63 -15.68
C HIS A 328 10.82 19.70 -15.66
N SER A 329 10.97 20.73 -16.49
CA SER A 329 9.92 21.73 -16.69
C SER A 329 8.70 21.12 -17.37
N LEU A 330 7.51 21.50 -16.90
CA LEU A 330 6.25 21.05 -17.48
C LEU A 330 5.75 22.08 -18.50
N VAL A 331 5.34 21.59 -19.67
CA VAL A 331 4.64 22.39 -20.69
C VAL A 331 3.20 22.65 -20.25
N GLU A 332 2.58 21.67 -19.62
CA GLU A 332 1.24 21.78 -19.07
C GLU A 332 1.28 22.43 -17.68
N ASP A 333 0.19 23.13 -17.37
CA ASP A 333 0.01 23.83 -16.11
C ASP A 333 -0.20 22.85 -14.94
N ALA A 334 0.77 22.79 -14.02
CA ALA A 334 0.73 21.88 -12.88
C ALA A 334 -0.29 22.27 -11.81
N THR A 335 -0.95 23.43 -11.90
CA THR A 335 -2.08 23.79 -11.02
C THR A 335 -3.27 22.83 -11.19
N LYS A 336 -3.33 22.08 -12.30
CA LYS A 336 -4.34 21.06 -12.57
C LYS A 336 -3.96 19.67 -12.02
N LEU A 337 -2.75 19.52 -11.52
CA LEU A 337 -2.24 18.27 -10.96
C LEU A 337 -2.30 18.33 -9.44
N LEU A 338 -2.46 17.17 -8.83
CA LEU A 338 -2.32 16.96 -7.39
C LEU A 338 -0.85 17.09 -6.98
N ARG A 339 -0.62 17.40 -5.71
CA ARG A 339 0.70 17.39 -5.06
C ARG A 339 0.93 16.07 -4.38
N PHE A 340 2.19 15.62 -4.37
CA PHE A 340 2.59 14.42 -3.64
C PHE A 340 2.78 14.74 -2.16
N HIS A 341 2.26 13.88 -1.30
CA HIS A 341 2.38 13.97 0.14
C HIS A 341 2.93 12.67 0.71
N ALA A 342 3.70 12.80 1.78
CA ALA A 342 4.07 11.67 2.62
C ALA A 342 4.28 12.12 4.05
N LYS A 343 3.68 11.41 5.02
CA LYS A 343 3.73 11.79 6.44
C LYS A 343 4.02 10.60 7.33
N TRP A 344 5.01 10.77 8.21
CA TRP A 344 5.33 9.82 9.25
C TRP A 344 4.59 10.11 10.56
N HIS A 345 4.01 9.09 11.20
CA HIS A 345 3.44 9.19 12.55
C HIS A 345 3.26 7.82 13.24
N ARG A 346 2.80 7.82 14.50
CA ARG A 346 2.72 6.61 15.35
C ARG A 346 1.38 6.28 15.96
N ASP A 347 0.57 7.25 16.31
CA ASP A 347 -0.72 7.04 16.97
C ASP A 347 -1.59 8.30 16.75
N ALA A 348 -1.45 8.89 15.56
CA ALA A 348 -2.18 10.11 15.23
C ALA A 348 -3.67 9.78 15.05
N PHE A 349 -4.53 10.63 15.60
CA PHE A 349 -5.98 10.57 15.42
C PHE A 349 -6.70 9.35 16.04
N LEU A 350 -6.09 8.66 17.01
CA LEU A 350 -6.76 7.57 17.74
C LEU A 350 -8.10 7.98 18.35
N GLU A 351 -8.26 9.24 18.74
CA GLU A 351 -9.51 9.77 19.28
C GLU A 351 -10.67 9.73 18.28
N LYS A 352 -10.40 9.59 16.97
CA LYS A 352 -11.43 9.54 15.92
C LYS A 352 -12.12 8.18 15.82
N SER A 353 -11.45 7.11 16.22
CA SER A 353 -12.02 5.75 16.24
C SER A 353 -12.62 5.37 17.60
N GLN A 354 -12.42 6.20 18.63
CA GLN A 354 -12.87 5.91 19.98
C GLN A 354 -14.36 6.17 20.21
N HIS A 355 -14.95 5.36 21.11
CA HIS A 355 -16.30 5.55 21.67
C HIS A 355 -17.46 5.48 20.66
N ASN A 356 -17.22 4.96 19.47
CA ASN A 356 -18.25 4.73 18.45
C ASN A 356 -18.39 3.24 18.07
N GLY A 357 -17.66 2.35 18.75
CA GLY A 357 -17.60 0.91 18.45
C GLY A 357 -16.43 0.51 17.55
N ARG A 358 -15.57 1.46 17.14
CA ARG A 358 -14.37 1.22 16.33
C ARG A 358 -13.07 1.32 17.14
N ASP A 359 -13.12 1.10 18.45
CA ASP A 359 -11.96 1.32 19.33
C ASP A 359 -10.70 0.50 18.95
N ILE A 360 -10.86 -0.56 18.16
CA ILE A 360 -9.79 -1.38 17.59
C ILE A 360 -9.10 -0.75 16.37
N ASP A 361 -9.74 0.20 15.68
CA ASP A 361 -9.18 0.84 14.49
C ASP A 361 -8.03 1.79 14.88
N TRP A 362 -6.86 1.55 14.30
CA TRP A 362 -5.68 2.40 14.34
C TRP A 362 -5.58 3.20 13.02
N PRO A 363 -5.84 4.53 13.02
CA PRO A 363 -5.81 5.34 11.81
C PRO A 363 -4.36 5.52 11.31
N PHE A 364 -4.13 5.19 10.04
CA PHE A 364 -2.84 5.43 9.36
C PHE A 364 -2.88 6.62 8.39
N LEU A 365 -4.08 7.08 8.00
CA LEU A 365 -4.24 8.29 7.20
C LEU A 365 -5.62 8.90 7.44
N HIS A 366 -5.69 10.20 7.70
CA HIS A 366 -6.92 10.96 7.77
C HIS A 366 -6.73 12.35 7.15
N VAL A 367 -7.36 12.59 5.99
CA VAL A 367 -7.21 13.84 5.21
C VAL A 367 -8.53 14.31 4.61
N ASN A 368 -8.67 15.63 4.42
CA ASN A 368 -9.82 16.24 3.74
C ASN A 368 -9.38 16.93 2.45
N GLY A 369 -10.22 16.90 1.43
CA GLY A 369 -9.94 17.44 0.09
C GLY A 369 -10.02 16.36 -0.97
N GLN A 370 -9.68 16.72 -2.21
CA GLN A 370 -9.65 15.78 -3.33
C GLN A 370 -8.25 15.18 -3.49
N GLY A 371 -8.16 13.88 -3.74
CA GLY A 371 -6.87 13.21 -3.85
C GLY A 371 -6.94 11.72 -4.19
N ARG A 372 -5.81 11.04 -4.03
CA ARG A 372 -5.64 9.61 -4.27
C ARG A 372 -4.69 9.02 -3.23
N TYR A 373 -5.14 8.01 -2.48
CA TYR A 373 -4.27 7.25 -1.58
C TYR A 373 -3.43 6.24 -2.38
N CYS A 374 -2.12 6.19 -2.11
CA CYS A 374 -1.15 5.44 -2.90
C CYS A 374 -0.34 4.43 -2.07
N GLY A 375 -0.71 4.19 -0.82
CA GLY A 375 -0.15 3.13 0.01
C GLY A 375 0.62 3.62 1.23
N LEU A 376 1.35 2.70 1.86
CA LEU A 376 2.06 2.93 3.11
C LEU A 376 3.37 2.12 3.23
N SER A 377 4.22 2.61 4.13
CA SER A 377 5.25 1.82 4.79
C SER A 377 4.87 1.71 6.26
N LEU A 378 4.81 0.49 6.78
CA LEU A 378 4.46 0.21 8.17
C LEU A 378 5.68 -0.44 8.85
N HIS A 379 6.04 0.10 10.00
CA HIS A 379 6.97 -0.53 10.91
C HIS A 379 6.25 -0.93 12.18
N VAL A 380 6.46 -2.18 12.56
CA VAL A 380 5.96 -2.77 13.78
C VAL A 380 7.13 -3.16 14.67
N TRP A 381 7.08 -2.76 15.93
CA TRP A 381 7.90 -3.30 17.01
C TRP A 381 7.03 -4.17 17.89
N ASN A 382 7.15 -5.48 17.69
CA ASN A 382 6.38 -6.49 18.39
C ASN A 382 7.32 -7.35 19.21
N ARG A 383 7.41 -7.08 20.52
CA ARG A 383 8.39 -7.67 21.42
C ARG A 383 7.66 -8.41 22.54
N TRP A 384 8.10 -9.62 22.85
CA TRP A 384 7.54 -10.39 23.96
C TRP A 384 8.57 -11.23 24.70
N THR A 385 8.26 -11.57 25.95
CA THR A 385 9.03 -12.56 26.71
C THR A 385 8.82 -13.95 26.12
N THR A 386 9.92 -14.62 25.77
CA THR A 386 9.88 -16.01 25.28
C THR A 386 9.19 -16.91 26.31
N PRO A 387 8.14 -17.66 25.94
CA PRO A 387 7.45 -18.57 26.85
C PRO A 387 8.40 -19.61 27.45
N GLU A 388 8.24 -19.92 28.75
CA GLU A 388 8.99 -21.00 29.41
C GLU A 388 8.53 -22.39 28.95
N GLU A 389 7.24 -22.50 28.60
CA GLU A 389 6.66 -23.73 28.07
C GLU A 389 7.07 -23.93 26.61
N GLU A 390 7.64 -25.09 26.31
CA GLU A 390 7.94 -25.50 24.94
C GLU A 390 6.64 -25.66 24.13
N PRO A 391 6.59 -25.16 22.88
CA PRO A 391 5.43 -25.29 22.03
C PRO A 391 5.12 -26.76 21.72
N ALA A 392 3.85 -27.15 21.77
CA ALA A 392 3.42 -28.50 21.47
C ALA A 392 3.64 -28.89 19.98
N SER A 393 3.68 -27.90 19.09
CA SER A 393 3.92 -28.03 17.66
C SER A 393 4.33 -26.69 17.08
N TRP A 394 5.07 -26.69 15.97
CA TRP A 394 5.52 -25.45 15.32
C TRP A 394 6.36 -24.56 16.26
N TRP A 395 6.67 -23.32 15.87
CA TRP A 395 7.61 -22.48 16.64
C TRP A 395 6.98 -21.89 17.93
N TYR A 396 5.69 -21.55 17.91
CA TYR A 396 4.98 -21.00 19.08
C TYR A 396 3.61 -21.67 19.33
N GLY A 397 3.38 -22.86 18.77
CA GLY A 397 2.08 -23.53 18.79
C GLY A 397 1.17 -23.14 17.64
N GLU A 398 0.03 -23.81 17.53
CA GLU A 398 -0.95 -23.65 16.45
C GLU A 398 -2.34 -23.46 17.07
N TRP A 399 -3.14 -22.53 16.54
CA TRP A 399 -4.52 -22.25 16.98
C TRP A 399 -4.63 -22.08 18.52
N ASP A 400 -5.50 -22.86 19.16
CA ASP A 400 -5.73 -22.86 20.62
C ASP A 400 -4.59 -23.50 21.42
N LYS A 401 -3.54 -24.00 20.76
CA LYS A 401 -2.37 -24.65 21.40
C LYS A 401 -1.11 -23.79 21.30
N LYS A 402 -1.27 -22.48 21.13
CA LYS A 402 -0.18 -21.49 21.17
C LYS A 402 0.38 -21.35 22.58
N THR A 403 1.70 -21.25 22.72
CA THR A 403 2.36 -20.85 23.98
C THR A 403 2.37 -19.32 24.15
N ILE A 404 2.17 -18.60 23.04
CA ILE A 404 1.99 -17.15 23.03
C ILE A 404 1.20 -16.72 21.80
N ASP A 405 0.25 -15.80 21.99
CA ASP A 405 -0.45 -15.16 20.88
C ASP A 405 0.34 -13.94 20.39
N TRP A 406 1.47 -14.19 19.75
CA TRP A 406 2.45 -13.16 19.38
C TRP A 406 2.04 -12.36 18.13
N TRP A 407 1.22 -12.92 17.24
CA TRP A 407 0.98 -12.32 15.93
C TRP A 407 0.28 -10.96 16.03
N TRP A 408 0.85 -9.96 15.36
CA TRP A 408 0.36 -8.57 15.39
C TRP A 408 -0.64 -8.27 14.26
N GLY A 409 -0.54 -9.00 13.15
CA GLY A 409 -1.16 -8.63 11.90
C GLY A 409 -2.53 -9.24 11.61
N GLU A 410 -3.24 -9.83 12.58
CA GLU A 410 -4.63 -10.30 12.35
C GLU A 410 -5.58 -9.17 11.92
N GLY A 411 -5.23 -7.91 12.23
CA GLY A 411 -6.14 -6.77 12.04
C GLY A 411 -6.42 -6.38 10.59
N ASP A 412 -7.70 -6.18 10.26
CA ASP A 412 -8.17 -5.79 8.93
C ASP A 412 -7.86 -4.34 8.57
N GLU A 413 -7.52 -4.11 7.29
CA GLU A 413 -7.54 -2.75 6.73
C GLU A 413 -8.98 -2.29 6.44
N LYS A 414 -9.25 -1.02 6.73
CA LYS A 414 -10.55 -0.38 6.52
C LYS A 414 -10.38 0.99 5.90
N PHE A 415 -10.93 1.21 4.70
CA PHE A 415 -10.87 2.52 4.02
C PHE A 415 -12.26 3.14 3.93
N PHE A 416 -12.41 4.32 4.51
CA PHE A 416 -13.60 5.15 4.44
C PHE A 416 -13.34 6.30 3.47
N VAL A 417 -14.01 6.25 2.32
CA VAL A 417 -13.89 7.24 1.25
C VAL A 417 -15.08 8.20 1.29
N ASP A 418 -14.80 9.49 1.20
CA ASP A 418 -15.80 10.57 1.05
C ASP A 418 -16.91 10.55 2.12
N GLY A 419 -16.54 10.22 3.36
CA GLY A 419 -17.44 10.29 4.53
C GLY A 419 -18.41 9.12 4.65
N GLU A 420 -18.18 8.01 3.93
CA GLU A 420 -18.98 6.80 4.06
C GLU A 420 -19.01 6.26 5.50
N LYS A 421 -20.10 5.58 5.85
CA LYS A 421 -20.28 5.02 7.19
C LYS A 421 -19.83 3.57 7.31
N PHE A 422 -19.84 2.83 6.20
CA PHE A 422 -19.28 1.50 6.12
C PHE A 422 -18.19 1.53 5.04
N PRO A 423 -17.00 0.99 5.30
CA PRO A 423 -15.85 1.20 4.43
C PRO A 423 -16.02 0.45 3.11
N SER A 424 -15.63 1.08 2.00
CA SER A 424 -15.64 0.48 0.66
C SER A 424 -14.55 -0.59 0.47
N THR A 425 -13.54 -0.56 1.36
CA THR A 425 -12.50 -1.58 1.51
C THR A 425 -12.53 -2.08 2.95
N PHE A 426 -12.75 -3.37 3.13
CA PHE A 426 -12.68 -4.07 4.41
C PHE A 426 -11.87 -5.34 4.19
N GLY A 427 -10.76 -5.48 4.92
CA GLY A 427 -9.72 -6.49 4.80
C GLY A 427 -10.02 -7.88 5.32
N THR A 428 -8.98 -8.68 5.54
CA THR A 428 -9.03 -9.97 6.26
C THR A 428 -7.80 -10.23 7.14
N GLY A 429 -6.96 -9.21 7.32
CA GLY A 429 -5.66 -9.29 7.97
C GLY A 429 -4.67 -8.29 7.40
N SER A 430 -3.76 -7.79 8.24
CA SER A 430 -2.72 -6.85 7.84
C SER A 430 -1.72 -7.53 6.90
N GLU A 431 -1.39 -8.81 7.07
CA GLU A 431 -0.57 -9.53 6.08
C GLU A 431 -1.27 -9.68 4.73
N ASP A 432 -2.59 -9.91 4.77
CA ASP A 432 -3.43 -10.11 3.59
C ASP A 432 -3.54 -8.82 2.78
N TYR A 433 -3.67 -7.68 3.47
CA TYR A 433 -3.58 -6.33 2.93
C TYR A 433 -2.26 -6.10 2.17
N ILE A 434 -1.13 -6.32 2.85
CA ILE A 434 0.20 -6.19 2.24
C ILE A 434 0.28 -7.14 1.03
N GLY A 435 -0.22 -8.35 1.19
CA GLY A 435 -0.38 -9.35 0.14
C GLY A 435 0.43 -10.62 0.35
N TYR A 436 0.89 -10.86 1.57
CA TYR A 436 1.37 -12.18 1.97
C TYR A 436 0.30 -12.92 2.78
N ALA A 437 0.64 -14.03 3.43
CA ALA A 437 -0.34 -14.83 4.17
C ALA A 437 0.30 -15.58 5.34
N TRP A 438 -0.55 -16.05 6.25
CA TRP A 438 -0.18 -16.94 7.36
C TRP A 438 0.94 -16.36 8.23
N ALA A 439 0.85 -15.08 8.61
CA ALA A 439 1.85 -14.37 9.42
C ALA A 439 3.32 -14.48 8.93
N ALA A 440 3.54 -14.87 7.66
CA ALA A 440 4.83 -15.33 7.18
C ALA A 440 5.49 -16.39 8.09
N GLU A 441 4.67 -17.24 8.73
CA GLU A 441 5.05 -18.16 9.79
C GLU A 441 6.30 -19.00 9.46
N PRO A 442 7.10 -19.35 10.49
CA PRO A 442 8.50 -19.74 10.36
C PRO A 442 8.88 -20.74 9.26
N PRO A 443 10.11 -20.62 8.70
CA PRO A 443 11.04 -19.50 8.93
C PRO A 443 10.41 -18.19 8.43
N PHE A 444 10.65 -17.04 9.09
CA PHE A 444 10.10 -15.74 8.69
C PHE A 444 10.92 -15.17 7.52
N PRO A 445 10.51 -15.33 6.24
CA PRO A 445 11.32 -14.86 5.14
C PRO A 445 11.14 -13.36 4.91
N ILE A 446 12.16 -12.72 4.36
CA ILE A 446 11.98 -11.44 3.66
C ILE A 446 11.46 -11.70 2.23
N PHE A 447 10.72 -10.74 1.67
CA PHE A 447 10.29 -10.78 0.28
C PHE A 447 10.20 -9.37 -0.30
N GLU A 448 10.25 -9.28 -1.63
CA GLU A 448 10.05 -8.03 -2.35
C GLU A 448 9.25 -8.24 -3.64
N SER A 449 8.54 -7.19 -4.04
CA SER A 449 7.85 -7.08 -5.31
C SER A 449 7.68 -5.60 -5.67
N ALA A 450 7.16 -5.33 -6.86
CA ALA A 450 6.92 -3.95 -7.26
C ALA A 450 5.94 -3.18 -6.36
N TYR A 451 5.01 -3.87 -5.68
CA TYR A 451 3.93 -3.24 -4.91
C TYR A 451 3.91 -3.62 -3.43
N ALA A 452 4.55 -4.71 -3.03
CA ALA A 452 4.47 -5.23 -1.68
C ALA A 452 5.80 -5.85 -1.23
N ASN A 453 6.25 -5.54 -0.03
CA ASN A 453 7.57 -5.93 0.47
C ASN A 453 7.55 -6.21 1.97
N GLN A 454 8.44 -7.08 2.42
CA GLN A 454 8.85 -7.24 3.82
C GLN A 454 10.38 -7.11 3.86
N PRO A 455 10.93 -5.87 3.89
CA PRO A 455 12.37 -5.66 3.85
C PRO A 455 13.08 -6.20 5.09
N TYR A 456 12.39 -6.27 6.23
CA TYR A 456 12.94 -6.74 7.49
C TYR A 456 11.88 -7.45 8.33
N VAL A 457 12.30 -8.54 8.96
CA VAL A 457 11.58 -9.23 10.03
C VAL A 457 12.63 -9.96 10.87
N GLU A 458 12.44 -9.99 12.19
CA GLU A 458 13.27 -10.83 13.04
C GLU A 458 13.12 -12.32 12.70
N LEU A 459 14.19 -13.09 12.83
CA LEU A 459 14.20 -14.52 12.45
C LEU A 459 13.26 -15.39 13.29
N ASP A 460 12.90 -14.91 14.48
CA ASP A 460 11.92 -15.52 15.39
C ASP A 460 10.64 -14.67 15.50
N GLY A 461 10.50 -13.61 14.70
CA GLY A 461 9.37 -12.68 14.70
C GLY A 461 9.31 -11.75 15.91
N ASN A 462 10.23 -11.89 16.88
CA ASN A 462 10.21 -11.20 18.17
C ASN A 462 11.06 -9.92 18.11
N GLY A 463 10.48 -8.87 17.55
CA GLY A 463 11.08 -7.55 17.47
C GLY A 463 10.55 -6.76 16.29
N HIS A 464 11.45 -6.30 15.43
CA HIS A 464 11.09 -5.41 14.33
C HIS A 464 10.50 -6.18 13.14
N THR A 465 9.45 -5.64 12.55
CA THR A 465 8.90 -6.05 11.26
C THR A 465 8.61 -4.82 10.43
N SER A 466 9.19 -4.72 9.23
CA SER A 466 8.88 -3.65 8.28
C SER A 466 8.22 -4.23 7.05
N VAL A 467 7.10 -3.63 6.67
CA VAL A 467 6.33 -4.03 5.50
C VAL A 467 5.91 -2.80 4.71
N ASN A 468 5.77 -2.97 3.40
CA ASN A 468 5.36 -1.91 2.49
C ASN A 468 4.24 -2.40 1.60
N ARG A 469 3.26 -1.54 1.35
CA ARG A 469 2.20 -1.76 0.35
C ARG A 469 1.95 -0.49 -0.44
N PHE A 470 2.11 -0.55 -1.76
CA PHE A 470 1.93 0.57 -2.66
C PHE A 470 0.75 0.33 -3.59
N HIS A 471 -0.20 1.25 -3.57
CA HIS A 471 -1.38 1.26 -4.43
C HIS A 471 -1.10 2.11 -5.68
N ILE A 472 -0.84 1.43 -6.81
CA ILE A 472 -0.43 2.10 -8.07
C ILE A 472 -1.56 2.01 -9.11
N CYS A 473 -1.90 0.80 -9.55
CA CYS A 473 -3.07 0.59 -10.38
C CYS A 473 -4.37 0.57 -9.56
N ASP A 474 -4.28 0.13 -8.31
CA ASP A 474 -5.33 -0.02 -7.31
C ASP A 474 -5.33 1.12 -6.27
N GLU A 475 -4.89 2.32 -6.66
CA GLU A 475 -5.05 3.55 -5.86
C GLU A 475 -6.51 3.87 -5.55
N VAL A 476 -6.70 4.55 -4.42
CA VAL A 476 -8.03 4.86 -3.89
C VAL A 476 -8.30 6.36 -4.08
N PRO A 477 -9.07 6.74 -5.11
CA PRO A 477 -9.46 8.13 -5.32
C PRO A 477 -10.48 8.56 -4.27
N PHE A 478 -10.39 9.82 -3.86
CA PHE A 478 -11.35 10.47 -2.98
C PHE A 478 -11.62 11.90 -3.46
N GLN A 479 -12.87 12.33 -3.36
CA GLN A 479 -13.32 13.65 -3.81
C GLN A 479 -13.32 14.68 -2.67
N THR A 480 -13.57 14.23 -1.44
CA THR A 480 -13.75 15.10 -0.28
C THR A 480 -12.96 14.67 0.94
N SER A 481 -12.70 13.39 1.15
CA SER A 481 -11.96 12.92 2.32
C SER A 481 -11.53 11.47 2.19
N PHE A 482 -10.43 11.11 2.85
CA PHE A 482 -10.00 9.73 3.01
C PHE A 482 -9.62 9.45 4.46
N GLU A 483 -10.14 8.36 4.99
CA GLU A 483 -9.72 7.78 6.26
C GLU A 483 -9.34 6.32 6.05
N GLY A 484 -8.09 5.98 6.36
CA GLY A 484 -7.57 4.62 6.31
C GLY A 484 -7.17 4.16 7.70
N CYS A 485 -7.62 2.97 8.08
CA CYS A 485 -7.34 2.34 9.36
C CYS A 485 -6.81 0.91 9.16
N LEU A 486 -6.03 0.45 10.14
CA LEU A 486 -5.74 -0.97 10.37
C LEU A 486 -6.32 -1.32 11.74
N GLU A 487 -6.98 -2.45 11.88
CA GLU A 487 -7.29 -2.93 13.22
C GLU A 487 -6.03 -3.30 13.98
N LYS A 488 -6.08 -3.10 15.29
CA LYS A 488 -4.96 -3.37 16.18
C LYS A 488 -5.45 -4.14 17.40
N TYR A 489 -5.50 -5.47 17.29
CA TYR A 489 -5.91 -6.37 18.38
C TYR A 489 -5.00 -6.30 19.62
N LYS A 490 -3.75 -5.88 19.43
CA LYS A 490 -2.77 -5.75 20.52
C LYS A 490 -2.56 -4.28 20.84
N ASN A 491 -2.93 -3.89 22.05
CA ASN A 491 -2.56 -2.58 22.59
C ASN A 491 -1.04 -2.40 22.63
N ASN A 492 -0.57 -1.15 22.72
CA ASN A 492 0.86 -0.80 22.78
C ASN A 492 1.62 -1.63 23.84
N LEU A 493 0.99 -1.87 24.98
CA LEU A 493 1.41 -2.81 26.01
C LEU A 493 0.35 -3.92 26.10
N TRP A 494 0.77 -5.17 25.94
CA TRP A 494 -0.11 -6.34 26.01
C TRP A 494 0.55 -7.46 26.84
N GLY A 495 -0.27 -8.35 27.40
CA GLY A 495 0.23 -9.41 28.30
C GLY A 495 1.05 -8.87 29.48
N ASP A 496 2.00 -9.68 29.94
CA ASP A 496 2.93 -9.33 31.02
C ASP A 496 4.20 -8.67 30.44
N GLY A 497 4.08 -7.39 30.08
CA GLY A 497 5.23 -6.57 29.65
C GLY A 497 5.60 -6.68 28.16
N ASN A 498 4.74 -7.28 27.33
CA ASN A 498 4.97 -7.35 25.89
C ASN A 498 4.55 -6.05 25.20
N LEU A 499 5.18 -5.73 24.07
CA LEU A 499 4.95 -4.52 23.30
C LEU A 499 4.41 -4.81 21.90
N CYS A 500 3.57 -3.92 21.38
CA CYS A 500 3.13 -3.92 19.98
C CYS A 500 2.94 -2.47 19.50
N LEU A 501 4.02 -1.86 19.02
CA LEU A 501 4.08 -0.44 18.64
C LEU A 501 4.13 -0.31 17.13
N TYR A 502 3.30 0.58 16.56
CA TYR A 502 3.26 0.84 15.13
C TYR A 502 3.80 2.24 14.83
N ASP A 503 4.43 2.38 13.67
CA ASP A 503 4.65 3.64 13.00
C ASP A 503 4.47 3.48 11.50
N VAL A 504 4.08 4.55 10.83
CA VAL A 504 3.70 4.51 9.41
C VAL A 504 4.20 5.73 8.68
N VAL A 505 4.59 5.54 7.41
CA VAL A 505 4.59 6.59 6.40
C VAL A 505 3.47 6.32 5.42
N ALA A 506 2.45 7.17 5.40
CA ALA A 506 1.41 7.14 4.37
C ALA A 506 1.86 7.94 3.15
N TYR A 507 1.55 7.47 1.94
CA TYR A 507 1.87 8.12 0.66
C TYR A 507 0.59 8.40 -0.13
N TRP A 508 0.38 9.64 -0.57
CA TRP A 508 -0.81 10.00 -1.33
C TRP A 508 -0.58 11.23 -2.21
N TYR A 509 -1.56 11.51 -3.06
CA TYR A 509 -1.64 12.75 -3.82
C TYR A 509 -2.87 13.56 -3.39
N GLN A 510 -2.74 14.88 -3.25
CA GLN A 510 -3.83 15.75 -2.82
C GLN A 510 -3.84 17.08 -3.58
N ALA A 511 -5.02 17.61 -3.82
CA ALA A 511 -5.19 18.90 -4.46
C ALA A 511 -4.72 20.03 -3.52
N CYS A 512 -4.16 21.09 -4.10
CA CYS A 512 -3.83 22.30 -3.34
C CYS A 512 -5.05 22.81 -2.57
N GLY A 513 -4.85 23.22 -1.31
CA GLY A 513 -5.92 23.67 -0.42
C GLY A 513 -6.68 22.55 0.29
N GLY A 514 -6.31 21.28 0.08
CA GLY A 514 -6.73 20.19 0.96
C GLY A 514 -6.15 20.33 2.37
N GLU A 515 -6.79 19.67 3.34
CA GLU A 515 -6.30 19.60 4.72
C GLU A 515 -5.48 18.32 4.92
N ASP A 516 -4.20 18.53 5.20
CA ASP A 516 -3.24 17.55 5.69
C ASP A 516 -2.84 17.99 7.11
N PRO A 517 -3.43 17.38 8.16
CA PRO A 517 -3.26 17.84 9.54
C PRO A 517 -1.99 17.33 10.23
N TYR A 518 -1.11 16.65 9.51
CA TYR A 518 0.08 16.03 10.10
C TYR A 518 1.24 17.01 10.19
N GLU A 519 1.79 17.16 11.39
CA GLU A 519 2.92 18.04 11.65
C GLU A 519 4.21 17.24 11.91
N PRO A 520 5.39 17.84 11.64
CA PRO A 520 6.67 17.27 12.06
C PRO A 520 6.71 16.89 13.54
N LEU A 521 7.12 15.66 13.84
CA LEU A 521 7.29 15.16 15.20
C LEU A 521 8.74 15.34 15.69
N PRO A 522 8.93 15.71 16.98
CA PRO A 522 10.25 15.91 17.54
C PRO A 522 11.04 14.59 17.60
N LEU A 523 12.37 14.68 17.72
CA LEU A 523 13.24 13.51 17.79
C LEU A 523 12.87 12.53 18.93
N SER A 524 12.39 13.04 20.07
CA SER A 524 11.96 12.22 21.21
C SER A 524 10.78 11.29 20.90
N GLU A 525 9.99 11.58 19.87
CA GLU A 525 8.88 10.73 19.42
C GLU A 525 9.33 9.68 18.39
N ARG A 526 10.48 9.92 17.74
CA ARG A 526 11.09 9.07 16.68
C ARG A 526 12.11 8.06 17.19
N LEU A 527 12.74 8.35 18.34
CA LEU A 527 13.75 7.51 18.96
C LEU A 527 13.32 7.05 20.35
N GLY A 528 13.93 5.97 20.84
CA GLY A 528 13.80 5.52 22.22
C GLY A 528 12.44 4.90 22.58
N TYR A 529 11.47 4.89 21.67
CA TYR A 529 10.16 4.32 21.94
C TYR A 529 10.08 2.80 21.80
N TYR A 530 11.12 2.17 21.27
CA TYR A 530 11.28 0.72 21.20
C TYR A 530 11.96 0.11 22.42
N LEU A 531 12.41 0.95 23.36
CA LEU A 531 13.14 0.46 24.52
C LEU A 531 12.23 -0.38 25.41
N GLU A 532 12.76 -1.49 25.92
CA GLU A 532 12.05 -2.30 26.93
C GLU A 532 11.74 -1.40 28.14
N PRO A 533 10.53 -1.48 28.71
CA PRO A 533 10.21 -0.77 29.95
C PRO A 533 11.25 -1.13 31.02
N GLN A 534 11.82 -0.13 31.70
CA GLN A 534 12.80 -0.34 32.77
C GLN A 534 12.21 -1.08 33.98
#